data_AF-A0A956Z9R7-F1
#
_entry.id   AF-A0A956Z9R7-F1
#
_cell.length_a   1.000
_cell.length_b   1.000
_cell.length_c   1.000
_cell.angle_alpha   90.00
_cell.angle_beta   90.00
_cell.angle_gamma   90.00
#
_symmetry.space_group_name_H-M   'P 1'
#
loop_
_entity.id
_entity.type
_entity.pdbx_description
1 polymer ?
#
loop_
_entity_poly.entity_id
_entity_poly.type
_entity_poly.pdbx_seq_one_letter_code
_entity_poly.pdbx_strand_id
1 'polypeptide(L)'
;GGFPNLQRPRILYAGLSENPGLSALQNEIDEGLEPHGFERETRSFIPHVTIGRVNGRMRTTGPLPIPEKIRFTISEIAVVRSVLGRTGSTYSPLHTFTLGG
;
A
#
# COMPACT_ATOMS: atom_id res chain seq x y z
N GLY A 1 0.27 -4.09 -11.00
CA GLY A 1 1.73 -4.28 -11.04
C GLY A 1 2.14 -5.45 -10.17
N GLY A 2 3.44 -5.66 -9.97
CA GLY A 2 3.93 -6.67 -9.03
C GLY A 2 5.34 -6.39 -8.51
N PHE A 3 5.59 -6.72 -7.25
CA PHE A 3 6.88 -6.51 -6.58
C PHE A 3 7.66 -7.83 -6.41
N PRO A 4 9.00 -7.82 -6.59
CA PRO A 4 9.80 -6.67 -7.02
C PRO A 4 9.65 -6.35 -8.51
N ASN A 5 9.20 -7.32 -9.31
CA ASN A 5 8.86 -7.15 -10.72
C ASN A 5 7.83 -8.20 -11.16
N LEU A 6 7.25 -8.02 -12.36
CA LEU A 6 6.24 -8.91 -12.90
C LEU A 6 6.77 -10.28 -13.35
N GLN A 7 8.09 -10.45 -13.57
CA GLN A 7 8.64 -11.73 -13.98
C GLN A 7 8.62 -12.76 -12.84
N ARG A 8 8.81 -12.30 -11.60
CA ARG A 8 8.76 -13.13 -10.38
C ARG A 8 8.16 -12.34 -9.21
N PRO A 9 6.85 -12.03 -9.24
CA PRO A 9 6.23 -11.23 -8.21
C PRO A 9 6.04 -12.05 -6.94
N ARG A 10 6.38 -11.48 -5.78
CA ARG A 10 5.91 -11.92 -4.47
C ARG A 10 4.59 -11.26 -4.07
N ILE A 11 4.33 -10.07 -4.60
CA ILE A 11 3.12 -9.29 -4.36
C ILE A 11 2.54 -8.89 -5.71
N LEU A 12 1.24 -9.10 -5.89
CA LEU A 12 0.45 -8.50 -6.96
C LEU A 12 -0.39 -7.36 -6.37
N TYR A 13 -0.44 -6.24 -7.08
CA TYR A 13 -1.12 -5.04 -6.62
C TYR A 13 -1.84 -4.29 -7.73
N ALA A 14 -2.89 -3.56 -7.37
CA ALA A 14 -3.48 -2.50 -8.20
C ALA A 14 -2.77 -1.18 -7.86
N GLY A 15 -2.21 -0.52 -8.89
CA GLY A 15 -1.56 0.78 -8.71
C GLY A 15 -2.57 1.91 -8.75
N LEU A 16 -2.34 2.95 -7.96
CA LEU A 16 -3.09 4.20 -8.09
C LEU A 16 -2.37 5.11 -9.10
N SER A 17 -3.11 6.00 -9.74
CA SER A 17 -2.51 7.09 -10.50
C SER A 17 -1.68 7.99 -9.58
N GLU A 18 -0.65 8.62 -10.13
CA GLU A 18 0.18 9.55 -9.36
C GLU A 18 -0.68 10.63 -8.72
N ASN A 19 -0.45 10.85 -7.43
CA ASN A 19 -1.13 11.85 -6.62
C ASN A 19 -0.07 12.50 -5.72
N PRO A 20 0.33 13.75 -6.00
CA PRO A 20 1.34 14.45 -5.21
C PRO A 20 0.98 14.55 -3.73
N GLY A 21 -0.31 14.66 -3.39
CA GLY A 21 -0.78 14.70 -2.01
C GLY A 21 -0.53 13.40 -1.24
N LEU A 22 -0.62 12.23 -1.90
CA LEU A 22 -0.28 10.95 -1.25
C LEU A 22 1.23 10.83 -0.98
N SER A 23 2.06 11.25 -1.91
CA SER A 23 3.52 11.23 -1.72
C SER A 23 3.97 12.24 -0.65
N ALA A 24 3.37 13.44 -0.63
CA ALA A 24 3.63 14.43 0.42
C ALA A 24 3.22 13.90 1.80
N LEU A 25 2.00 13.34 1.91
CA LEU A 25 1.52 12.73 3.15
C LEU A 25 2.45 11.62 3.66
N GLN A 26 2.91 10.72 2.79
CA GLN A 26 3.84 9.66 3.20
C GLN A 26 5.16 10.24 3.73
N ASN A 27 5.72 11.25 3.06
CA ASN A 27 6.94 11.91 3.53
C ASN A 27 6.73 12.62 4.87
N GLU A 28 5.63 13.35 5.05
CA GLU A 28 5.30 14.03 6.31
C GLU A 28 5.12 13.05 7.47
N ILE A 29 4.49 11.88 7.22
CA ILE A 29 4.38 10.82 8.23
C ILE A 29 5.76 10.29 8.61
N ASP A 30 6.62 9.97 7.64
CA ASP A 30 7.97 9.46 7.90
C ASP A 30 8.81 10.47 8.69
N GLU A 31 8.78 11.75 8.30
CA GLU A 31 9.50 12.83 8.98
C GLU A 31 8.98 13.10 10.39
N GLY A 32 7.65 13.05 10.57
CA GLY A 32 7.03 13.21 11.88
C GLY A 32 7.34 12.06 12.85
N LEU A 33 7.55 10.84 12.34
CA LEU A 33 7.80 9.66 13.16
C LEU A 33 9.28 9.39 13.43
N GLU A 34 10.20 9.91 12.61
CA GLU A 34 11.65 9.74 12.78
C GLU A 34 12.16 10.14 14.19
N PRO A 35 11.79 11.30 14.76
CA PRO A 35 12.19 11.67 16.12
C PRO A 35 11.67 10.73 17.22
N HIS A 36 10.66 9.93 16.91
CA HIS A 36 10.07 8.94 17.81
C HIS A 36 10.67 7.53 17.63
N GLY A 37 11.74 7.39 16.85
CA GLY A 37 12.50 6.14 16.68
C GLY A 37 12.00 5.23 15.56
N PHE A 38 11.16 5.74 14.65
CA PHE A 38 10.76 5.01 13.45
C PHE A 38 11.70 5.33 12.29
N GLU A 39 12.28 4.30 11.67
CA GLU A 39 13.14 4.50 10.49
C GLU A 39 12.32 4.96 9.28
N ARG A 40 12.83 5.94 8.54
CA ARG A 40 12.22 6.41 7.29
C ARG A 40 12.25 5.32 6.22
N GLU A 41 11.20 5.25 5.41
CA GLU A 41 11.20 4.38 4.22
C GLU A 41 12.09 4.98 3.13
N THR A 42 13.10 4.24 2.69
CA THR A 42 14.08 4.70 1.69
C THR A 42 13.70 4.33 0.26
N ARG A 43 12.78 3.36 0.10
CA ARG A 43 12.27 2.97 -1.22
C ARG A 43 11.29 4.03 -1.71
N SER A 44 11.29 4.28 -3.02
CA SER A 44 10.31 5.17 -3.64
C SER A 44 8.89 4.72 -3.29
N PHE A 45 8.10 5.67 -2.78
CA PHE A 45 6.69 5.44 -2.49
C PHE A 45 5.94 5.15 -3.80
N ILE A 46 5.29 3.99 -3.85
CA ILE A 46 4.44 3.56 -4.97
C ILE A 46 3.05 3.36 -4.39
N PRO A 47 2.07 4.26 -4.65
CA PRO A 47 0.73 4.12 -4.09
C PRO A 47 0.04 2.90 -4.72
N HIS A 48 -0.34 1.94 -3.89
CA HIS A 48 -0.90 0.68 -4.36
C HIS A 48 -1.82 0.02 -3.34
N VAL A 49 -2.71 -0.84 -3.83
CA VAL A 49 -3.48 -1.78 -3.03
C VAL A 49 -3.00 -3.18 -3.34
N THR A 50 -2.49 -3.89 -2.32
CA THR A 50 -2.11 -5.30 -2.46
C THR A 50 -3.36 -6.13 -2.73
N ILE A 51 -3.37 -6.86 -3.84
CA ILE A 51 -4.48 -7.76 -4.22
C ILE A 51 -4.20 -9.17 -3.71
N GLY A 52 -2.94 -9.60 -3.74
CA GLY A 52 -2.56 -10.92 -3.30
C GLY A 52 -1.06 -11.10 -3.15
N ARG A 53 -0.69 -12.11 -2.36
CA ARG A 53 0.69 -12.57 -2.20
C ARG A 53 0.85 -13.90 -2.90
N VAL A 54 1.98 -14.07 -3.57
CA VAL A 54 2.30 -15.28 -4.32
C VAL A 54 3.05 -16.24 -3.40
N ASN A 55 2.48 -17.41 -3.17
CA ASN A 55 3.14 -18.49 -2.44
C ASN A 55 3.78 -19.47 -3.44
N GLY A 56 5.09 -19.69 -3.32
CA GLY A 56 5.84 -20.57 -4.22
C GLY A 56 6.26 -19.89 -5.53
N ARG A 57 6.59 -20.70 -6.55
CA ARG A 57 7.05 -20.20 -7.86
C ARG A 57 5.86 -20.01 -8.79
N MET A 58 5.35 -18.79 -8.89
CA MET A 58 4.47 -18.39 -9.97
C MET A 58 5.29 -17.69 -11.06
N ARG A 59 5.20 -18.19 -12.29
CA ARG A 59 5.64 -17.47 -13.49
C ARG A 59 4.38 -16.91 -14.13
N THR A 60 4.32 -15.60 -14.33
CA THR A 60 3.23 -15.00 -15.12
C THR A 60 3.39 -15.50 -16.56
N THR A 61 2.40 -16.22 -17.10
CA THR A 61 2.45 -16.78 -18.46
C THR A 61 1.91 -15.83 -19.53
N GLY A 62 1.77 -14.54 -19.21
CA GLY A 62 1.23 -13.51 -20.09
C GLY A 62 1.01 -12.18 -19.36
N PRO A 63 0.52 -11.15 -20.07
CA PRO A 63 0.16 -9.88 -19.45
C PRO A 63 -0.94 -10.08 -18.39
N LEU A 64 -0.83 -9.37 -17.27
CA LEU A 64 -1.89 -9.35 -16.27
C LEU A 64 -3.12 -8.61 -16.83
N PRO A 65 -4.34 -9.04 -16.47
CA PRO A 65 -5.54 -8.28 -16.82
C PRO A 65 -5.43 -6.86 -16.26
N ILE A 66 -5.70 -5.87 -17.12
CA ILE A 66 -5.75 -4.47 -16.72
C ILE A 66 -7.20 -4.19 -16.30
N PRO A 67 -7.48 -3.92 -15.02
CA PRO A 67 -8.82 -3.58 -14.59
C PRO A 67 -9.25 -2.24 -15.16
N GLU A 68 -10.56 -2.02 -15.25
CA GLU A 68 -11.12 -0.71 -15.58
C GLU A 68 -10.63 0.34 -14.57
N LYS A 69 -10.36 1.55 -15.05
CA LYS A 69 -9.94 2.65 -14.19
C LYS A 69 -11.12 3.14 -13.36
N ILE A 70 -11.02 2.96 -12.05
CA ILE A 70 -11.99 3.47 -11.09
C ILE A 70 -11.49 4.80 -10.53
N ARG A 71 -12.38 5.79 -10.46
CA ARG A 71 -12.14 7.05 -9.74
C ARG A 71 -12.86 7.01 -8.40
N PHE A 72 -12.18 7.46 -7.37
CA PHE A 72 -12.73 7.61 -6.04
C PHE A 72 -12.05 8.78 -5.33
N THR A 73 -12.68 9.28 -4.28
CA THR A 73 -12.12 10.32 -3.41
C THR A 73 -11.65 9.66 -2.12
N ILE A 74 -10.51 10.10 -1.60
CA ILE A 74 -10.04 9.71 -0.28
C ILE A 74 -10.65 10.69 0.71
N SER A 75 -11.60 10.23 1.52
CA SER A 75 -12.29 11.05 2.53
C SER A 75 -11.71 10.88 3.93
N GLU A 76 -10.91 9.84 4.16
CA GLU A 76 -10.39 9.51 5.48
C GLU A 76 -9.03 8.81 5.39
N ILE A 77 -8.19 9.04 6.40
CA ILE A 77 -6.97 8.26 6.67
C ILE A 77 -7.11 7.63 8.07
N ALA A 78 -6.59 6.42 8.25
CA ALA A 78 -6.63 5.73 9.52
C ALA A 78 -5.25 5.21 9.95
N VAL A 79 -4.96 5.31 11.25
CA VAL A 79 -3.91 4.53 11.90
C VAL A 79 -4.49 3.17 12.23
N VAL A 80 -3.91 2.11 11.68
CA VAL A 80 -4.47 0.75 11.78
C VAL A 80 -3.53 -0.16 12.58
N ARG A 81 -4.07 -0.89 13.55
CA ARG A 81 -3.38 -1.98 14.22
C ARG A 81 -3.56 -3.27 13.42
N SER A 82 -2.46 -3.98 13.19
CA SER A 82 -2.44 -5.31 12.56
C SER A 82 -1.96 -6.35 13.57
N VAL A 83 -2.78 -7.37 13.86
CA VAL A 83 -2.42 -8.48 14.75
C VAL A 83 -2.37 -9.77 13.93
N LEU A 84 -1.19 -10.41 13.86
CA LEU A 84 -1.01 -11.66 13.13
C LEU A 84 -1.60 -12.85 13.91
N GLY A 85 -2.57 -13.53 13.31
CA GLY A 85 -3.14 -14.78 13.81
C GLY A 85 -2.77 -15.97 12.93
N ARG A 86 -3.27 -17.16 13.30
CA ARG A 86 -3.01 -18.42 12.58
C ARG A 86 -3.55 -18.42 11.15
N THR A 87 -4.63 -17.70 10.88
CA THR A 87 -5.31 -17.65 9.58
C THR A 87 -5.01 -16.37 8.79
N GLY A 88 -4.14 -15.50 9.31
CA GLY A 88 -3.82 -14.20 8.71
C GLY A 88 -3.89 -13.06 9.72
N SER A 89 -3.73 -11.83 9.23
CA SER A 89 -3.77 -10.62 10.05
C SER A 89 -5.20 -10.13 10.28
N THR A 90 -5.51 -9.76 11.50
CA THR A 90 -6.73 -8.99 11.85
C THR A 90 -6.37 -7.51 11.95
N TYR A 91 -7.20 -6.66 11.34
CA TYR A 91 -6.98 -5.22 11.28
C TYR A 91 -8.06 -4.48 12.06
N SER A 92 -7.67 -3.50 12.86
CA SER A 92 -8.59 -2.61 13.58
C SER A 92 -8.10 -1.17 13.52
N PRO A 93 -8.96 -0.19 13.18
CA PRO A 93 -8.59 1.22 13.27
C PRO A 93 -8.34 1.61 14.73
N LEU A 94 -7.27 2.37 14.96
CA LEU A 94 -6.96 2.99 16.26
C LEU A 94 -7.48 4.44 16.27
N HIS A 95 -7.23 5.17 15.18
CA HIS A 95 -7.67 6.54 14.97
C HIS A 95 -7.98 6.76 13.50
N THR A 96 -8.95 7.63 13.23
CA THR A 96 -9.34 8.05 11.90
C THR A 96 -9.31 9.58 11.78
N PHE A 97 -8.98 10.08 10.59
CA PHE A 97 -8.83 11.49 10.28
C PHE A 97 -9.58 11.80 8.99
N THR A 98 -10.61 12.64 9.05
CA THR A 98 -11.37 13.07 7.87
C THR A 98 -10.57 14.06 7.04
N LEU A 99 -10.59 13.90 5.72
CA LEU A 99 -9.98 14.80 4.75
C LEU A 99 -11.06 15.68 4.10
N GLY A 100 -10.76 16.97 3.92
CA GLY A 100 -11.65 17.92 3.24
C GLY A 100 -12.57 18.72 4.16
N GLY A 101 -12.13 18.99 5.40
CA GLY A 101 -12.70 20.05 6.24
C GLY A 101 -12.20 21.43 5.84
#